data_AF-A0A535S534-F1
#
_entry.id   AF-A0A535S534-F1
#
_cell.length_a   1.000
_cell.length_b   1.000
_cell.length_c   1.000
_cell.angle_alpha   90.00
_cell.angle_beta   90.00
_cell.angle_gamma   90.00
#
_symmetry.space_group_name_H-M   'P 1'
#
loop_
_entity.id
_entity.type
_entity.pdbx_description
1 polymer ?
#
loop_
_entity_poly.entity_id
_entity_poly.type
_entity_poly.pdbx_seq_one_letter_code
_entity_poly.pdbx_strand_id
1 'polypeptide(L)'
;MARKGIVMTLFVVGLLASTLGFATLPVAGADNPVVVENQQPGSAAWTLTKTADDVNNQIKGYASLTSVLQGGSISFSISVNPAQAYSIDVYRIGYYGGLGGRLRLHDGPFNGTPQAACVPDATTGMIACNWPTSYMLTVPGDWTSGVYLAVLTNAAGYQNYINFVVRDGRPAAFLYQEGINTAQAYNNYPNDKLTGKSLYEFNSFGANTVAGTTRAVKVSFDRPYANDGSGQLLSWELQLVRWLEHAGYDVTYSADVDTHANAAELLNHKAFFTAGHDEYWSNEMYNAAQAARDAGVNLAFFGANAVYWQVRYESSAGGATNRVMVCYKSGSIDPV
;
A
#
# COMPACT_ATOMS: atom_id res chain seq x y z
N MET A 1 -46.24 7.58 72.81
CA MET A 1 -44.80 7.67 73.15
C MET A 1 -44.18 6.30 73.03
N ALA A 2 -43.39 6.03 71.99
CA ALA A 2 -42.32 5.03 72.00
C ALA A 2 -41.67 4.95 70.60
N ARG A 3 -40.34 5.00 70.63
CA ARG A 3 -39.36 4.87 69.55
C ARG A 3 -39.70 3.82 68.50
N LYS A 4 -39.69 4.20 67.22
CA LYS A 4 -39.53 3.26 66.10
C LYS A 4 -38.05 2.84 66.03
N GLY A 5 -37.79 1.57 66.28
CA GLY A 5 -36.47 0.94 66.14
C GLY A 5 -36.07 0.78 64.67
N ILE A 6 -34.81 1.07 64.40
CA ILE A 6 -34.14 0.94 63.11
C ILE A 6 -33.87 -0.56 62.85
N VAL A 7 -34.35 -1.09 61.72
CA VAL A 7 -33.92 -2.39 61.21
C VAL A 7 -32.81 -2.13 60.19
N MET A 8 -31.58 -2.46 60.58
CA MET A 8 -30.39 -2.34 59.74
C MET A 8 -30.27 -3.63 58.93
N THR A 9 -30.62 -3.56 57.64
CA THR A 9 -30.49 -4.70 56.71
C THR A 9 -29.08 -4.65 56.12
N LEU A 10 -28.24 -5.65 56.43
CA LEU A 10 -26.95 -5.84 55.76
C LEU A 10 -27.20 -6.25 54.30
N PHE A 11 -26.77 -5.43 53.35
CA PHE A 11 -26.58 -5.85 51.96
C PHE A 11 -25.18 -6.44 51.83
N VAL A 12 -25.09 -7.76 51.64
CA VAL A 12 -23.86 -8.42 51.20
C VAL A 12 -23.75 -8.21 49.70
N VAL A 13 -22.82 -7.36 49.27
CA VAL A 13 -22.44 -7.23 47.85
C VAL A 13 -21.53 -8.41 47.53
N GLY A 14 -22.08 -9.42 46.85
CA GLY A 14 -21.27 -10.47 46.25
C GLY A 14 -20.50 -9.92 45.05
N LEU A 15 -19.17 -9.83 45.16
CA LEU A 15 -18.31 -9.63 43.99
C LEU A 15 -18.38 -10.90 43.14
N LEU A 16 -19.13 -10.86 42.05
CA LEU A 16 -18.97 -11.77 40.93
C LEU A 16 -17.69 -11.37 40.18
N ALA A 17 -16.59 -12.06 40.49
CA ALA A 17 -15.41 -12.05 39.66
C ALA A 17 -15.76 -12.71 38.32
N SER A 18 -16.07 -11.89 37.31
CA SER A 18 -16.15 -12.34 35.94
C SER A 18 -14.73 -12.65 35.47
N THR A 19 -14.36 -13.91 35.48
CA THR A 19 -13.19 -14.40 34.76
C THR A 19 -13.47 -14.22 33.27
N LEU A 20 -13.07 -13.07 32.72
CA LEU A 20 -12.88 -12.91 31.28
C LEU A 20 -11.83 -13.94 30.88
N GLY A 21 -12.29 -15.08 30.38
CA GLY A 21 -11.43 -16.04 29.70
C GLY A 21 -10.85 -15.33 28.50
N PHE A 22 -9.56 -14.99 28.56
CA PHE A 22 -8.81 -14.68 27.37
C PHE A 22 -8.91 -15.91 26.48
N ALA A 23 -9.60 -15.79 25.34
CA ALA A 23 -9.53 -16.79 24.31
C ALA A 23 -8.04 -16.96 23.97
N THR A 24 -7.49 -18.12 24.30
CA THR A 24 -6.17 -18.51 23.81
C THR A 24 -6.29 -18.52 22.30
N LEU A 25 -5.65 -17.56 21.63
CA LEU A 25 -5.45 -17.61 20.19
C LEU A 25 -4.86 -18.99 19.88
N PRO A 26 -5.33 -19.67 18.81
CA PRO A 26 -4.76 -20.94 18.42
C PRO A 26 -3.24 -20.76 18.33
N VAL A 27 -2.50 -21.66 18.97
CA VAL A 27 -1.04 -21.70 18.88
C VAL A 27 -0.71 -21.67 17.40
N ALA A 28 -0.14 -20.56 16.94
CA ALA A 28 0.39 -20.43 15.61
C ALA A 28 1.31 -21.63 15.36
N GLY A 29 0.99 -22.42 14.33
CA GLY A 29 1.83 -23.54 13.94
C GLY A 29 3.26 -23.05 13.71
N ALA A 30 4.25 -23.84 14.15
CA ALA A 30 5.67 -23.55 13.92
C ALA A 30 6.03 -23.35 12.43
N ASP A 31 5.10 -23.68 11.53
CA ASP A 31 5.20 -23.57 10.07
C ASP A 31 4.56 -22.30 9.48
N ASN A 32 3.95 -21.40 10.26
CA ASN A 32 3.42 -20.13 9.71
C ASN A 32 4.58 -19.15 9.40
N PRO A 33 4.83 -18.78 8.12
CA PRO A 33 5.93 -17.89 7.77
C PRO A 33 5.87 -16.52 8.44
N VAL A 34 4.67 -15.98 8.69
CA VAL A 34 4.48 -14.68 9.36
C VAL A 34 4.94 -14.74 10.82
N VAL A 35 4.72 -15.86 11.50
CA VAL A 35 5.11 -16.03 12.91
C VAL A 35 6.62 -16.20 13.02
N VAL A 36 7.22 -16.98 12.13
CA VAL A 36 8.69 -17.13 12.04
C VAL A 36 9.35 -15.79 11.70
N GLU A 37 8.78 -15.03 10.76
CA GLU A 37 9.25 -13.69 10.39
C GLU A 37 9.19 -12.73 11.58
N ASN A 38 8.12 -12.76 12.39
CA ASN A 38 7.97 -11.88 13.54
C ASN A 38 8.91 -12.19 14.72
N GLN A 39 9.62 -13.32 14.70
CA GLN A 39 10.68 -13.62 15.67
C GLN A 39 11.99 -12.91 15.36
N GLN A 40 12.11 -12.32 14.16
CA GLN A 40 13.32 -11.65 13.72
C GLN A 40 13.44 -10.25 14.35
N PRO A 41 14.66 -9.72 14.53
CA PRO A 41 14.86 -8.39 15.07
C PRO A 41 14.15 -7.31 14.23
N GLY A 42 13.26 -6.55 14.88
CA GLY A 42 12.59 -5.41 14.28
C GLY A 42 13.45 -4.14 14.29
N SER A 43 12.97 -3.11 13.60
CA SER A 43 13.53 -1.76 13.59
C SER A 43 12.43 -0.73 13.37
N ALA A 44 12.56 0.44 14.00
CA ALA A 44 11.72 1.61 13.74
C ALA A 44 12.34 2.58 12.71
N ALA A 45 13.55 2.27 12.22
CA ALA A 45 14.30 3.14 11.31
C ALA A 45 13.66 3.29 9.91
N TRP A 46 12.61 2.53 9.63
CA TRP A 46 11.78 2.74 8.46
C TRP A 46 10.95 4.02 8.56
N THR A 47 10.73 4.59 9.74
CA THR A 47 10.00 5.87 9.90
C THR A 47 10.88 7.04 9.48
N LEU A 48 10.42 7.87 8.54
CA LEU A 48 11.22 8.99 8.05
C LEU A 48 11.43 10.05 9.14
N THR A 49 12.66 10.55 9.25
CA THR A 49 13.04 11.62 10.17
C THR A 49 13.22 12.96 9.46
N LYS A 50 13.48 12.93 8.15
CA LYS A 50 13.63 14.12 7.32
C LYS A 50 13.07 13.87 5.92
N THR A 51 11.78 14.14 5.74
CA THR A 51 11.05 13.83 4.50
C THR A 51 11.41 14.77 3.36
N ALA A 52 11.66 14.23 2.16
CA ALA A 52 11.81 14.97 0.92
C ALA A 52 10.44 15.44 0.39
N ASP A 53 10.37 16.65 -0.14
CA ASP A 53 9.15 17.24 -0.67
C ASP A 53 9.10 17.20 -2.21
N ASP A 54 7.91 17.40 -2.77
CA ASP A 54 7.67 17.29 -4.22
C ASP A 54 8.19 18.49 -5.03
N VAL A 55 8.44 19.63 -4.36
CA VAL A 55 8.85 20.88 -5.01
C VAL A 55 10.37 20.94 -5.17
N ASN A 56 11.09 20.68 -4.09
CA ASN A 56 12.55 20.65 -4.06
C ASN A 56 13.10 19.33 -4.61
N ASN A 57 12.31 18.25 -4.57
CA ASN A 57 12.64 16.95 -5.14
C ASN A 57 13.97 16.38 -4.61
N GLN A 58 14.24 16.54 -3.30
CA GLN A 58 15.56 16.23 -2.73
C GLN A 58 15.97 14.77 -2.96
N ILE A 59 14.99 13.87 -2.82
CA ILE A 59 15.05 12.49 -3.30
C ILE A 59 13.62 11.97 -3.50
N LYS A 60 13.32 11.39 -4.67
CA LYS A 60 12.03 10.76 -4.99
C LYS A 60 12.27 9.53 -5.84
N GLY A 61 11.37 8.56 -5.76
CA GLY A 61 11.43 7.43 -6.69
C GLY A 61 10.11 6.70 -6.83
N TYR A 62 10.10 5.76 -7.76
CA TYR A 62 8.99 4.84 -7.99
C TYR A 62 9.51 3.50 -8.50
N ALA A 63 8.69 2.47 -8.34
CA ALA A 63 8.99 1.12 -8.81
C ALA A 63 8.34 0.83 -10.16
N SER A 64 9.02 0.01 -10.95
CA SER A 64 8.56 -0.55 -12.23
C SER A 64 7.38 -1.53 -12.09
N LEU A 65 7.16 -2.07 -10.89
CA LEU A 65 6.07 -2.98 -10.54
C LEU A 65 5.42 -2.51 -9.24
N THR A 66 4.16 -2.89 -9.02
CA THR A 66 3.45 -2.66 -7.75
C THR A 66 3.60 -3.84 -6.80
N SER A 67 3.79 -5.05 -7.35
CA SER A 67 4.16 -6.24 -6.60
C SER A 67 5.17 -7.08 -7.39
N VAL A 68 5.90 -7.94 -6.70
CA VAL A 68 6.91 -8.82 -7.29
C VAL A 68 6.95 -10.16 -6.55
N LEU A 69 7.08 -11.26 -7.29
CA LEU A 69 7.26 -12.58 -6.71
C LEU A 69 8.68 -12.73 -6.12
N GLN A 70 8.82 -13.55 -5.08
CA GLN A 70 10.12 -14.10 -4.67
C GLN A 70 10.91 -14.63 -5.88
N GLY A 71 12.21 -14.34 -5.94
CA GLY A 71 13.08 -14.66 -7.08
C GLY A 71 12.89 -13.76 -8.30
N GLY A 72 11.83 -12.94 -8.34
CA GLY A 72 11.61 -11.94 -9.37
C GLY A 72 12.46 -10.68 -9.17
N SER A 73 12.40 -9.77 -10.15
CA SER A 73 13.13 -8.51 -10.10
C SER A 73 12.17 -7.31 -10.20
N ILE A 74 12.49 -6.27 -9.45
CA ILE A 74 11.79 -4.98 -9.47
C ILE A 74 12.83 -3.86 -9.59
N SER A 75 12.65 -3.00 -10.59
CA SER A 75 13.51 -1.84 -10.81
C SER A 75 12.94 -0.59 -10.14
N PHE A 76 13.82 0.26 -9.60
CA PHE A 76 13.49 1.58 -9.07
C PHE A 76 14.10 2.67 -9.94
N SER A 77 13.30 3.69 -10.25
CA SER A 77 13.75 4.92 -10.90
C SER A 77 13.77 6.05 -9.87
N ILE A 78 14.93 6.70 -9.71
CA ILE A 78 15.20 7.62 -8.60
C ILE A 78 15.75 8.94 -9.14
N SER A 79 15.21 10.05 -8.62
CA SER A 79 15.70 11.41 -8.83
C SER A 79 16.27 11.95 -7.53
N VAL A 80 17.44 12.60 -7.61
CA VAL A 80 18.11 13.23 -6.46
C VAL A 80 18.51 14.66 -6.83
N ASN A 81 17.98 15.66 -6.14
CA ASN A 81 18.23 17.07 -6.43
C ASN A 81 18.73 17.85 -5.18
N PRO A 82 19.90 18.49 -5.21
CA PRO A 82 20.93 18.44 -6.26
C PRO A 82 21.58 17.05 -6.34
N ALA A 83 22.37 16.82 -7.39
CA ALA A 83 23.13 15.57 -7.56
C ALA A 83 24.03 15.30 -6.35
N GLN A 84 23.89 14.13 -5.74
CA GLN A 84 24.64 13.70 -4.56
C GLN A 84 24.47 12.20 -4.34
N ALA A 85 25.25 11.63 -3.41
CA ALA A 85 25.11 10.23 -3.05
C ALA A 85 23.76 9.93 -2.35
N TYR A 86 23.27 8.71 -2.48
CA TYR A 86 22.10 8.20 -1.73
C TYR A 86 22.22 6.71 -1.44
N SER A 87 21.47 6.21 -0.46
CA SER A 87 21.34 4.78 -0.12
C SER A 87 19.88 4.33 -0.19
N ILE A 88 19.69 3.01 -0.19
CA ILE A 88 18.38 2.36 -0.17
C ILE A 88 18.36 1.38 1.00
N ASP A 89 17.43 1.56 1.93
CA ASP A 89 17.12 0.59 2.98
C ASP A 89 15.75 -0.03 2.70
N VAL A 90 15.67 -1.34 2.48
CA VAL A 90 14.40 -2.03 2.22
C VAL A 90 13.91 -2.69 3.51
N TYR A 91 12.72 -2.30 3.94
CA TYR A 91 12.05 -2.84 5.11
C TYR A 91 10.84 -3.66 4.71
N ARG A 92 10.69 -4.85 5.31
CA ARG A 92 9.40 -5.54 5.36
C ARG A 92 8.58 -4.92 6.49
N ILE A 93 7.35 -4.52 6.22
CA ILE A 93 6.45 -3.87 7.18
C ILE A 93 5.60 -4.92 7.88
N GLY A 94 5.44 -4.78 9.19
CA GLY A 94 4.88 -5.84 10.03
C GLY A 94 4.86 -5.55 11.53
N TYR A 95 4.66 -6.57 12.36
CA TYR A 95 4.55 -6.37 13.82
C TYR A 95 5.92 -6.15 14.48
N TYR A 96 6.83 -7.13 14.37
CA TYR A 96 8.20 -7.12 14.90
C TYR A 96 8.35 -6.53 16.33
N GLY A 97 7.58 -7.05 17.28
CA GLY A 97 7.62 -6.57 18.67
C GLY A 97 7.12 -5.13 18.87
N GLY A 98 6.34 -4.62 17.92
CA GLY A 98 5.82 -3.25 17.94
C GLY A 98 6.70 -2.23 17.19
N LEU A 99 7.83 -2.63 16.61
CA LEU A 99 8.73 -1.73 15.89
C LEU A 99 8.26 -1.40 14.46
N GLY A 100 7.34 -2.18 13.90
CA GLY A 100 6.66 -1.83 12.64
C GLY A 100 7.36 -2.28 11.36
N GLY A 101 8.62 -2.71 11.43
CA GLY A 101 9.32 -3.26 10.28
C GLY A 101 10.60 -4.00 10.63
N ARG A 102 11.15 -4.70 9.64
CA ARG A 102 12.47 -5.36 9.69
C ARG A 102 13.29 -4.94 8.49
N LEU A 103 14.53 -4.51 8.73
CA LEU A 103 15.49 -4.22 7.66
C LEU A 103 15.85 -5.54 6.96
N ARG A 104 15.58 -5.62 5.66
CA ARG A 104 15.90 -6.78 4.82
C ARG A 104 17.13 -6.56 3.96
N LEU A 105 17.39 -5.32 3.58
CA LEU A 105 18.51 -4.95 2.72
C LEU A 105 18.94 -3.51 3.02
N HIS A 106 20.25 -3.28 3.09
CA HIS A 106 20.87 -1.99 2.92
C HIS A 106 21.73 -2.04 1.66
N ASP A 107 21.64 -1.04 0.81
CA ASP A 107 22.48 -0.94 -0.38
C ASP A 107 22.87 0.51 -0.69
N GLY A 108 24.03 0.68 -1.32
CA GLY A 108 24.66 1.97 -1.60
C GLY A 108 25.95 2.24 -0.80
N PRO A 109 26.51 3.46 -0.91
CA PRO A 109 25.94 4.61 -1.61
C PRO A 109 25.99 4.49 -3.13
N PHE A 110 24.99 5.08 -3.79
CA PHE A 110 24.90 5.28 -5.24
C PHE A 110 25.03 6.76 -5.59
N ASN A 111 25.46 7.07 -6.81
CA ASN A 111 25.47 8.45 -7.31
C ASN A 111 24.10 8.83 -7.86
N GLY A 112 23.41 9.76 -7.22
CA GLY A 112 22.11 10.27 -7.65
C GLY A 112 22.25 11.55 -8.47
N THR A 113 21.37 11.71 -9.46
CA THR A 113 21.26 12.91 -10.29
C THR A 113 19.80 13.36 -10.39
N PRO A 114 19.54 14.64 -10.68
CA PRO A 114 18.19 15.10 -11.01
C PRO A 114 17.71 14.42 -12.29
N GLN A 115 16.44 14.00 -12.29
CA GLN A 115 15.79 13.48 -13.50
C GLN A 115 14.93 14.56 -14.16
N ALA A 116 14.53 14.33 -15.41
CA ALA A 116 13.64 15.24 -16.14
C ALA A 116 12.29 15.40 -15.43
N ALA A 117 11.69 16.60 -15.54
CA ALA A 117 10.36 16.84 -14.98
C ALA A 117 9.30 15.95 -15.66
N CYS A 118 8.35 15.44 -14.87
CA CYS A 118 7.27 14.59 -15.37
C CYS A 118 6.14 15.48 -15.89
N VAL A 119 6.04 15.65 -17.21
CA VAL A 119 5.09 16.58 -17.84
C VAL A 119 3.71 15.92 -17.95
N PRO A 120 2.62 16.59 -17.54
CA PRO A 120 1.26 16.08 -17.73
C PRO A 120 0.86 16.07 -19.21
N ASP A 121 0.23 14.98 -19.65
CA ASP A 121 -0.43 14.90 -20.94
C ASP A 121 -1.57 15.94 -21.01
N ALA A 122 -1.56 16.77 -22.05
CA ALA A 122 -2.49 17.90 -22.18
C ALA A 122 -3.95 17.46 -22.33
N THR A 123 -4.20 16.25 -22.85
CA THR A 123 -5.55 15.75 -23.11
C THR A 123 -6.11 15.07 -21.87
N THR A 124 -5.37 14.11 -21.31
CA THR A 124 -5.84 13.21 -20.26
C THR A 124 -5.43 13.63 -18.86
N GLY A 125 -4.43 14.52 -18.74
CA GLY A 125 -3.80 14.87 -17.47
C GLY A 125 -2.87 13.80 -16.89
N MET A 126 -2.62 12.71 -17.62
CA MET A 126 -1.73 11.65 -17.16
C MET A 126 -0.31 12.18 -16.97
N ILE A 127 0.30 11.88 -15.83
CA ILE A 127 1.71 12.14 -15.57
C ILE A 127 2.43 10.80 -15.53
N ALA A 128 3.47 10.65 -16.34
CA ALA A 128 4.42 9.54 -16.30
C ALA A 128 5.84 10.11 -16.44
N CYS A 129 6.76 9.67 -15.59
CA CYS A 129 8.08 10.27 -15.49
C CYS A 129 9.10 9.71 -16.50
N ASN A 130 8.96 8.44 -16.89
CA ASN A 130 9.87 7.74 -17.80
C ASN A 130 11.35 7.88 -17.41
N TRP A 131 11.63 7.99 -16.11
CA TRP A 131 13.00 8.06 -15.60
C TRP A 131 13.72 6.73 -15.82
N PRO A 132 15.00 6.74 -16.22
CA PRO A 132 15.77 5.51 -16.38
C PRO A 132 15.90 4.77 -15.06
N THR A 133 15.98 3.44 -15.14
CA THR A 133 16.26 2.59 -13.99
C THR A 133 17.54 3.03 -13.30
N SER A 134 17.43 3.30 -12.00
CA SER A 134 18.55 3.69 -11.14
C SER A 134 19.08 2.52 -10.31
N TYR A 135 18.20 1.57 -9.98
CA TYR A 135 18.50 0.39 -9.18
C TYR A 135 17.61 -0.79 -9.59
N MET A 136 18.11 -2.01 -9.45
CA MET A 136 17.31 -3.24 -9.65
C MET A 136 17.48 -4.16 -8.46
N LEU A 137 16.38 -4.43 -7.77
CA LEU A 137 16.30 -5.41 -6.71
C LEU A 137 15.89 -6.75 -7.30
N THR A 138 16.71 -7.79 -7.13
CA THR A 138 16.27 -9.18 -7.26
C THR A 138 15.83 -9.66 -5.89
N VAL A 139 14.55 -9.96 -5.74
CA VAL A 139 13.95 -10.36 -4.46
C VAL A 139 14.46 -11.74 -4.07
N PRO A 140 15.20 -11.88 -2.96
CA PRO A 140 15.62 -13.19 -2.47
C PRO A 140 14.44 -14.12 -2.16
N GLY A 141 14.66 -15.44 -2.32
CA GLY A 141 13.63 -16.46 -2.10
C GLY A 141 13.16 -16.61 -0.65
N ASP A 142 13.86 -16.01 0.32
CA ASP A 142 13.52 -16.05 1.75
C ASP A 142 12.73 -14.81 2.22
N TRP A 143 12.32 -13.94 1.30
CA TRP A 143 11.53 -12.76 1.62
C TRP A 143 10.06 -13.12 1.82
N THR A 144 9.65 -13.31 3.08
CA THR A 144 8.26 -13.57 3.49
C THR A 144 7.29 -12.58 2.84
N SER A 145 6.20 -13.07 2.25
CA SER A 145 5.19 -12.19 1.62
C SER A 145 4.75 -11.08 2.58
N GLY A 146 4.61 -9.86 2.06
CA GLY A 146 4.40 -8.67 2.87
C GLY A 146 4.36 -7.40 2.05
N VAL A 147 3.98 -6.30 2.70
CA VAL A 147 4.21 -4.94 2.19
C VAL A 147 5.64 -4.53 2.52
N TYR A 148 6.33 -3.91 1.56
CA TYR A 148 7.71 -3.48 1.68
C TYR A 148 7.84 -1.99 1.36
N LEU A 149 8.66 -1.31 2.16
CA LEU A 149 9.05 0.07 1.93
C LEU A 149 10.55 0.13 1.68
N ALA A 150 10.95 0.60 0.50
CA ALA A 150 12.32 1.05 0.27
C ALA A 150 12.43 2.52 0.72
N VAL A 151 13.23 2.76 1.75
CA VAL A 151 13.58 4.08 2.25
C VAL A 151 14.80 4.56 1.48
N LEU A 152 14.58 5.54 0.60
CA LEU A 152 15.64 6.26 -0.06
C LEU A 152 16.19 7.31 0.90
N THR A 153 17.50 7.44 1.05
CA THR A 153 18.13 8.50 1.87
C THR A 153 19.28 9.15 1.10
N ASN A 154 19.20 10.46 0.83
CA ASN A 154 20.31 11.18 0.20
C ASN A 154 21.39 11.60 1.22
N ALA A 155 22.56 12.03 0.75
CA ALA A 155 23.69 12.43 1.60
C ALA A 155 23.38 13.62 2.53
N ALA A 156 22.40 14.46 2.17
CA ALA A 156 21.88 15.53 3.03
C ALA A 156 20.84 15.04 4.06
N GLY A 157 20.57 13.74 4.10
CA GLY A 157 19.67 13.06 5.03
C GLY A 157 18.19 13.16 4.66
N TYR A 158 17.81 13.71 3.51
CA TYR A 158 16.41 13.70 3.08
C TYR A 158 15.98 12.30 2.63
N GLN A 159 14.73 11.96 2.92
CA GLN A 159 14.21 10.60 2.76
C GLN A 159 12.87 10.55 2.04
N ASN A 160 12.63 9.46 1.32
CA ASN A 160 11.35 9.19 0.64
C ASN A 160 11.14 7.68 0.49
N TYR A 161 9.88 7.24 0.49
CA TYR A 161 9.52 5.84 0.31
C TYR A 161 9.31 5.47 -1.16
N ILE A 162 9.62 4.21 -1.47
CA ILE A 162 8.98 3.47 -2.57
C ILE A 162 8.24 2.29 -1.94
N ASN A 163 6.93 2.21 -2.20
CA ASN A 163 6.06 1.15 -1.71
C ASN A 163 5.87 0.05 -2.77
N PHE A 164 5.98 -1.21 -2.36
CA PHE A 164 5.70 -2.38 -3.19
C PHE A 164 5.37 -3.61 -2.35
N VAL A 165 4.68 -4.58 -2.95
CA VAL A 165 4.36 -5.86 -2.31
C VAL A 165 5.31 -6.95 -2.77
N VAL A 166 5.74 -7.81 -1.84
CA VAL A 166 6.43 -9.06 -2.17
C VAL A 166 5.46 -10.22 -2.00
N ARG A 167 5.37 -11.06 -3.02
CA ARG A 167 4.50 -12.23 -3.10
C ARG A 167 5.33 -13.50 -3.05
N ASP A 168 4.81 -14.55 -2.43
CA ASP A 168 5.45 -15.87 -2.35
C ASP A 168 4.65 -16.97 -3.07
N GLY A 169 3.44 -16.65 -3.58
CA GLY A 169 2.60 -17.55 -4.38
C GLY A 169 2.05 -18.76 -3.63
N ARG A 170 2.28 -18.85 -2.32
CA ARG A 170 1.83 -19.98 -1.51
C ARG A 170 0.32 -19.88 -1.23
N PRO A 171 -0.38 -21.01 -1.07
CA PRO A 171 -1.68 -21.02 -0.40
C PRO A 171 -1.53 -20.55 1.06
N ALA A 172 -2.50 -19.78 1.54
CA ALA A 172 -2.55 -19.31 2.92
C ALA A 172 -3.99 -19.23 3.42
N ALA A 173 -4.21 -19.11 4.72
CA ALA A 173 -5.55 -18.88 5.24
C ALA A 173 -6.16 -17.58 4.69
N PHE A 174 -5.35 -16.53 4.60
CA PHE A 174 -5.79 -15.17 4.28
C PHE A 174 -4.98 -14.56 3.13
N LEU A 175 -5.67 -13.86 2.22
CA LEU A 175 -5.07 -12.95 1.25
C LEU A 175 -5.45 -11.52 1.58
N TYR A 176 -4.45 -10.69 1.86
CA TYR A 176 -4.60 -9.23 1.93
C TYR A 176 -4.28 -8.62 0.56
N GLN A 177 -5.10 -7.67 0.14
CA GLN A 177 -4.84 -6.83 -1.03
C GLN A 177 -4.60 -5.39 -0.60
N GLU A 178 -3.47 -4.82 -1.04
CA GLU A 178 -3.12 -3.42 -0.86
C GLU A 178 -3.79 -2.54 -1.91
N GLY A 179 -4.49 -1.50 -1.44
CA GLY A 179 -5.33 -0.56 -2.22
C GLY A 179 -4.56 0.46 -3.06
N ILE A 180 -3.53 0.02 -3.79
CA ILE A 180 -2.66 0.88 -4.61
C ILE A 180 -3.40 1.64 -5.72
N ASN A 181 -4.52 1.14 -6.23
CA ASN A 181 -5.36 1.86 -7.19
C ASN A 181 -5.89 3.13 -6.55
N THR A 182 -6.39 3.04 -5.32
CA THR A 182 -6.90 4.20 -4.60
C THR A 182 -5.76 5.15 -4.25
N ALA A 183 -4.62 4.63 -3.76
CA ALA A 183 -3.43 5.44 -3.54
C ALA A 183 -3.07 6.25 -4.80
N GLN A 184 -3.14 5.62 -5.97
CA GLN A 184 -2.80 6.24 -7.25
C GLN A 184 -3.89 7.16 -7.81
N ALA A 185 -5.16 6.89 -7.56
CA ALA A 185 -6.28 7.76 -7.91
C ALA A 185 -6.20 9.12 -7.20
N TYR A 186 -5.74 9.12 -5.95
CA TYR A 186 -5.54 10.32 -5.14
C TYR A 186 -4.15 10.93 -5.26
N ASN A 187 -3.18 10.21 -5.86
CA ASN A 187 -1.82 10.69 -6.05
C ASN A 187 -1.80 11.90 -6.99
N ASN A 188 -1.50 13.07 -6.45
CA ASN A 188 -1.36 14.31 -7.20
C ASN A 188 0.10 14.71 -7.45
N TYR A 189 1.03 13.74 -7.46
CA TYR A 189 2.45 14.02 -7.70
C TYR A 189 2.70 14.75 -9.03
N PRO A 190 3.58 15.78 -9.05
CA PRO A 190 4.13 16.44 -7.86
C PRO A 190 3.06 17.30 -7.17
N ASN A 191 2.93 17.24 -5.84
CA ASN A 191 2.02 18.09 -5.06
C ASN A 191 2.59 19.51 -4.90
N ASP A 192 2.88 20.16 -6.04
CA ASP A 192 3.50 21.48 -6.18
C ASP A 192 2.48 22.64 -6.23
N LYS A 193 1.18 22.31 -6.20
CA LYS A 193 0.05 23.24 -6.37
C LYS A 193 0.03 23.96 -7.72
N LEU A 194 0.73 23.43 -8.73
CA LEU A 194 0.89 24.04 -10.04
C LEU A 194 0.62 23.07 -11.19
N THR A 195 1.25 21.89 -11.17
CA THR A 195 1.23 20.93 -12.29
C THR A 195 0.69 19.55 -11.92
N GLY A 196 0.74 19.18 -10.64
CA GLY A 196 0.28 17.88 -10.14
C GLY A 196 -1.17 17.56 -10.47
N LYS A 197 -1.43 16.31 -10.85
CA LYS A 197 -2.78 15.84 -11.21
C LYS A 197 -3.09 14.47 -10.60
N SER A 198 -4.33 14.31 -10.15
CA SER A 198 -4.96 13.07 -9.71
C SER A 198 -6.29 12.89 -10.45
N LEU A 199 -7.08 11.87 -10.09
CA LEU A 199 -8.45 11.70 -10.61
C LEU A 199 -9.48 12.65 -9.96
N TYR A 200 -9.07 13.59 -9.12
CA TYR A 200 -9.95 14.52 -8.42
C TYR A 200 -9.61 15.99 -8.70
N GLU A 201 -10.65 16.82 -8.82
CA GLU A 201 -10.49 18.25 -9.09
C GLU A 201 -9.86 18.99 -7.91
N PHE A 202 -10.28 18.68 -6.68
CA PHE A 202 -9.86 19.41 -5.47
C PHE A 202 -8.35 19.33 -5.20
N ASN A 203 -7.63 18.36 -5.77
CA ASN A 203 -6.19 18.19 -5.61
C ASN A 203 -5.45 18.09 -6.96
N SER A 204 -6.04 18.58 -8.05
CA SER A 204 -5.37 18.67 -9.36
C SER A 204 -5.20 20.12 -9.81
N PHE A 205 -4.07 20.41 -10.45
CA PHE A 205 -3.64 21.76 -10.80
C PHE A 205 -3.30 21.87 -12.30
N GLY A 206 -3.09 23.09 -12.77
CA GLY A 206 -2.73 23.39 -14.16
C GLY A 206 -3.94 23.42 -15.11
N ALA A 207 -3.71 23.15 -16.39
CA ALA A 207 -4.73 23.24 -17.42
C ALA A 207 -5.85 22.19 -17.27
N ASN A 208 -7.04 22.51 -17.77
CA ASN A 208 -8.14 21.56 -17.86
C ASN A 208 -7.83 20.43 -18.84
N THR A 209 -8.37 19.25 -18.55
CA THR A 209 -8.26 18.05 -19.39
C THR A 209 -9.58 17.78 -20.12
N VAL A 210 -9.69 16.65 -20.80
CA VAL A 210 -10.97 16.15 -21.36
C VAL A 210 -12.08 15.95 -20.32
N ALA A 211 -11.75 15.97 -19.02
CA ALA A 211 -12.75 15.99 -17.96
C ALA A 211 -13.52 17.32 -17.87
N GLY A 212 -13.09 18.37 -18.57
CA GLY A 212 -13.64 19.73 -18.45
C GLY A 212 -13.16 20.50 -17.21
N THR A 213 -12.38 19.85 -16.34
CA THR A 213 -11.77 20.42 -15.13
C THR A 213 -10.29 20.06 -15.06
N THR A 214 -9.60 20.46 -14.00
CA THR A 214 -8.14 20.23 -13.84
C THR A 214 -7.77 18.77 -13.60
N ARG A 215 -8.72 17.91 -13.21
CA ARG A 215 -8.46 16.49 -12.89
C ARG A 215 -8.00 15.71 -14.11
N ALA A 216 -7.17 14.69 -13.87
CA ALA A 216 -6.86 13.70 -14.88
C ALA A 216 -8.02 12.69 -15.06
N VAL A 217 -8.03 12.01 -16.21
CA VAL A 217 -8.84 10.81 -16.47
C VAL A 217 -7.99 9.54 -16.57
N LYS A 218 -6.66 9.70 -16.52
CA LYS A 218 -5.67 8.61 -16.50
C LYS A 218 -4.57 8.95 -15.52
N VAL A 219 -4.09 7.96 -14.77
CA VAL A 219 -2.95 8.08 -13.84
C VAL A 219 -2.00 6.91 -14.03
N SER A 220 -0.68 7.15 -13.98
CA SER A 220 0.35 6.14 -14.28
C SER A 220 1.11 5.72 -13.03
N PHE A 221 1.35 4.43 -12.82
CA PHE A 221 2.24 3.93 -11.77
C PHE A 221 3.73 4.24 -12.05
N ASP A 222 4.06 4.74 -13.25
CA ASP A 222 5.43 5.17 -13.62
C ASP A 222 5.73 6.60 -13.15
N ARG A 223 5.39 6.91 -11.88
CA ARG A 223 5.70 8.16 -11.19
C ARG A 223 5.75 7.93 -9.67
N PRO A 224 6.46 8.78 -8.90
CA PRO A 224 6.41 8.75 -7.45
C PRO A 224 5.01 8.96 -6.87
N TYR A 225 4.78 8.43 -5.66
CA TYR A 225 3.69 8.93 -4.83
C TYR A 225 4.07 10.30 -4.25
N ALA A 226 3.09 11.20 -4.17
CA ALA A 226 3.26 12.52 -3.58
C ALA A 226 3.70 12.46 -2.10
N ASN A 227 4.28 13.55 -1.61
CA ASN A 227 4.68 13.73 -0.21
C ASN A 227 5.76 12.70 0.21
N ASP A 228 5.52 11.84 1.21
CA ASP A 228 6.53 10.92 1.71
C ASP A 228 6.79 9.69 0.83
N GLY A 229 5.99 9.49 -0.24
CA GLY A 229 6.14 8.35 -1.16
C GLY A 229 5.44 7.06 -0.71
N SER A 230 4.77 7.06 0.44
CA SER A 230 4.09 5.87 0.96
C SER A 230 2.72 5.59 0.32
N GLY A 231 2.24 6.51 -0.51
CA GLY A 231 0.89 6.46 -1.05
C GLY A 231 -0.14 6.63 0.08
N GLN A 232 -0.94 5.60 0.32
CA GLN A 232 -1.98 5.59 1.35
C GLN A 232 -1.76 4.56 2.47
N LEU A 233 -0.72 3.72 2.34
CA LEU A 233 -0.39 2.63 3.26
C LEU A 233 -0.33 3.10 4.72
N LEU A 234 0.45 4.15 5.02
CA LEU A 234 0.68 4.61 6.39
C LEU A 234 -0.57 5.21 7.03
N SER A 235 -1.48 5.75 6.21
CA SER A 235 -2.70 6.39 6.68
C SER A 235 -3.82 5.39 6.94
N TRP A 236 -3.96 4.37 6.09
CA TRP A 236 -5.17 3.57 6.02
C TRP A 236 -4.97 2.09 6.30
N GLU A 237 -3.77 1.54 6.08
CA GLU A 237 -3.59 0.09 5.98
C GLU A 237 -2.59 -0.46 7.01
N LEU A 238 -1.57 0.33 7.37
CA LEU A 238 -0.48 -0.08 8.26
C LEU A 238 -0.96 -0.73 9.56
N GLN A 239 -1.99 -0.19 10.21
CA GLN A 239 -2.44 -0.73 11.49
C GLN A 239 -3.12 -2.10 11.36
N LEU A 240 -3.80 -2.37 10.24
CA LEU A 240 -4.35 -3.69 9.99
C LEU A 240 -3.23 -4.69 9.71
N VAL A 241 -2.25 -4.33 8.88
CA VAL A 241 -1.05 -5.16 8.62
C VAL A 241 -0.38 -5.54 9.95
N ARG A 242 -0.09 -4.56 10.81
CA ARG A 242 0.53 -4.80 12.12
C ARG A 242 -0.31 -5.68 13.02
N TRP A 243 -1.63 -5.51 13.02
CA TRP A 243 -2.54 -6.33 13.82
C TRP A 243 -2.60 -7.77 13.33
N LEU A 244 -2.69 -7.99 12.02
CA LEU A 244 -2.70 -9.33 11.42
C LEU A 244 -1.47 -10.12 11.80
N GLU A 245 -0.32 -9.46 11.68
CA GLU A 245 0.98 -10.04 12.02
C GLU A 245 1.15 -10.29 13.51
N HIS A 246 0.72 -9.33 14.35
CA HIS A 246 0.74 -9.50 15.80
C HIS A 246 -0.10 -10.70 16.26
N ALA A 247 -1.28 -10.87 15.65
CA ALA A 247 -2.18 -11.98 15.92
C ALA A 247 -1.65 -13.33 15.38
N GLY A 248 -0.60 -13.32 14.56
CA GLY A 248 0.00 -14.53 14.01
C GLY A 248 -0.87 -15.22 12.97
N TYR A 249 -1.71 -14.47 12.24
CA TYR A 249 -2.50 -15.02 11.15
C TYR A 249 -1.60 -15.48 10.00
N ASP A 250 -2.02 -16.57 9.35
CA ASP A 250 -1.37 -17.04 8.13
C ASP A 250 -1.88 -16.24 6.92
N VAL A 251 -1.16 -15.16 6.59
CA VAL A 251 -1.54 -14.19 5.57
C VAL A 251 -0.47 -14.05 4.49
N THR A 252 -0.91 -13.96 3.24
CA THR A 252 -0.13 -13.50 2.07
C THR A 252 -0.65 -12.14 1.62
N TYR A 253 0.19 -11.41 0.90
CA TYR A 253 -0.05 -10.04 0.49
C TYR A 253 -0.01 -9.94 -1.03
N SER A 254 -0.88 -9.11 -1.59
CA SER A 254 -0.97 -8.79 -3.02
C SER A 254 -1.29 -7.30 -3.21
N ALA A 255 -1.15 -6.80 -4.43
CA ALA A 255 -1.65 -5.49 -4.83
C ALA A 255 -2.90 -5.65 -5.71
N ASP A 256 -3.76 -4.62 -5.79
CA ASP A 256 -4.98 -4.64 -6.62
C ASP A 256 -4.76 -5.15 -8.07
N VAL A 257 -3.63 -4.77 -8.66
CA VAL A 257 -3.21 -5.15 -10.01
C VAL A 257 -3.02 -6.67 -10.14
N ASP A 258 -2.65 -7.37 -9.07
CA ASP A 258 -2.54 -8.83 -9.06
C ASP A 258 -3.91 -9.49 -9.15
N THR A 259 -4.93 -8.98 -8.45
CA THR A 259 -6.30 -9.48 -8.56
C THR A 259 -6.88 -9.25 -9.95
N HIS A 260 -6.53 -8.13 -10.60
CA HIS A 260 -6.87 -7.89 -12.00
C HIS A 260 -6.18 -8.91 -12.93
N ALA A 261 -4.89 -9.16 -12.74
CA ALA A 261 -4.08 -9.99 -13.64
C ALA A 261 -4.23 -11.50 -13.41
N ASN A 262 -4.57 -11.93 -12.18
CA ASN A 262 -4.55 -13.32 -11.74
C ASN A 262 -5.71 -13.66 -10.80
N ALA A 263 -6.94 -13.59 -11.31
CA ALA A 263 -8.16 -13.89 -10.56
C ALA A 263 -8.15 -15.25 -9.83
N ALA A 264 -7.44 -16.25 -10.36
CA ALA A 264 -7.39 -17.59 -9.78
C ALA A 264 -6.64 -17.65 -8.43
N GLU A 265 -5.77 -16.67 -8.13
CA GLU A 265 -5.01 -16.62 -6.88
C GLU A 265 -5.92 -16.52 -5.64
N LEU A 266 -7.08 -15.89 -5.78
CA LEU A 266 -8.06 -15.74 -4.71
C LEU A 266 -8.55 -17.11 -4.20
N LEU A 267 -8.60 -18.12 -5.07
CA LEU A 267 -9.06 -19.48 -4.74
C LEU A 267 -8.05 -20.28 -3.91
N ASN A 268 -6.79 -19.82 -3.81
CA ASN A 268 -5.78 -20.45 -2.97
C ASN A 268 -5.94 -20.09 -1.48
N HIS A 269 -6.97 -19.33 -1.13
CA HIS A 269 -7.16 -18.75 0.20
C HIS A 269 -8.54 -19.07 0.78
N LYS A 270 -8.69 -18.97 2.11
CA LYS A 270 -9.98 -19.14 2.79
C LYS A 270 -10.75 -17.84 2.93
N ALA A 271 -10.03 -16.72 2.98
CA ALA A 271 -10.62 -15.40 2.88
C ALA A 271 -9.71 -14.44 2.12
N PHE A 272 -10.34 -13.54 1.37
CA PHE A 272 -9.76 -12.37 0.74
C PHE A 272 -10.26 -11.13 1.46
N PHE A 273 -9.39 -10.15 1.71
CA PHE A 273 -9.82 -8.88 2.27
C PHE A 273 -8.97 -7.70 1.87
N THR A 274 -9.56 -6.52 1.99
CA THR A 274 -8.89 -5.23 1.79
C THR A 274 -9.06 -4.34 3.02
N ALA A 275 -8.21 -3.31 3.12
CA ALA A 275 -8.14 -2.43 4.27
C ALA A 275 -8.41 -0.97 3.90
N GLY A 276 -8.98 -0.22 4.84
CA GLY A 276 -9.01 1.24 4.77
C GLY A 276 -9.94 1.76 3.68
N HIS A 277 -9.38 2.16 2.54
CA HIS A 277 -10.10 2.87 1.48
C HIS A 277 -9.77 2.26 0.11
N ASP A 278 -10.41 1.14 -0.20
CA ASP A 278 -10.19 0.37 -1.42
C ASP A 278 -11.28 0.63 -2.48
N GLU A 279 -11.27 1.87 -3.02
CA GLU A 279 -12.37 2.45 -3.80
C GLU A 279 -12.36 2.09 -5.29
N TYR A 280 -11.19 1.84 -5.90
CA TYR A 280 -11.01 1.79 -7.35
C TYR A 280 -10.76 0.36 -7.85
N TRP A 281 -11.75 -0.20 -8.53
CA TRP A 281 -11.76 -1.61 -8.94
C TRP A 281 -11.97 -1.77 -10.43
N SER A 282 -11.24 -2.69 -11.06
CA SER A 282 -11.53 -3.11 -12.43
C SER A 282 -12.70 -4.10 -12.47
N ASN A 283 -13.34 -4.24 -13.63
CA ASN A 283 -14.41 -5.23 -13.79
C ASN A 283 -13.87 -6.66 -13.61
N GLU A 284 -12.64 -6.91 -14.02
CA GLU A 284 -11.94 -8.18 -13.82
C GLU A 284 -11.77 -8.49 -12.33
N MET A 285 -11.36 -7.50 -11.52
CA MET A 285 -11.25 -7.68 -10.06
C MET A 285 -12.62 -7.97 -9.43
N TYR A 286 -13.65 -7.23 -9.83
CA TYR A 286 -15.00 -7.43 -9.31
C TYR A 286 -15.49 -8.85 -9.60
N ASN A 287 -15.36 -9.31 -10.85
CA ASN A 287 -15.74 -10.65 -11.26
C ASN A 287 -14.90 -11.72 -10.55
N ALA A 288 -13.60 -11.48 -10.35
CA ALA A 288 -12.73 -12.38 -9.60
C ALA A 288 -13.21 -12.57 -8.15
N ALA A 289 -13.53 -11.47 -7.45
CA ALA A 289 -14.03 -11.52 -6.08
C ALA A 289 -15.41 -12.21 -5.99
N GLN A 290 -16.32 -11.95 -6.94
CA GLN A 290 -17.60 -12.64 -7.01
C GLN A 290 -17.44 -14.15 -7.24
N ALA A 291 -16.59 -14.53 -8.20
CA ALA A 291 -16.31 -15.94 -8.48
C ALA A 291 -15.65 -16.65 -7.29
N ALA A 292 -14.72 -15.97 -6.60
CA ALA A 292 -14.10 -16.50 -5.39
C ALA A 292 -15.13 -16.72 -4.27
N ARG A 293 -16.03 -15.75 -4.04
CA ARG A 293 -17.15 -15.90 -3.10
C ARG A 293 -18.02 -17.10 -3.45
N ASP A 294 -18.41 -17.24 -4.71
CA ASP A 294 -19.28 -18.32 -5.17
C ASP A 294 -18.58 -19.70 -5.07
N ALA A 295 -17.24 -19.71 -5.11
CA ALA A 295 -16.41 -20.88 -4.85
C ALA A 295 -16.11 -21.13 -3.35
N GLY A 296 -16.63 -20.31 -2.44
CA GLY A 296 -16.53 -20.50 -0.98
C GLY A 296 -15.40 -19.72 -0.28
N VAL A 297 -14.76 -18.76 -0.96
CA VAL A 297 -13.81 -17.82 -0.33
C VAL A 297 -14.60 -16.74 0.41
N ASN A 298 -14.23 -16.46 1.65
CA ASN A 298 -14.88 -15.38 2.42
C ASN A 298 -14.32 -14.02 1.97
N LEU A 299 -15.18 -13.01 1.85
CA LEU A 299 -14.76 -11.65 1.54
C LEU A 299 -14.94 -10.75 2.77
N ALA A 300 -13.94 -9.94 3.10
CA ALA A 300 -14.06 -8.89 4.12
C ALA A 300 -13.49 -7.56 3.60
N PHE A 301 -14.17 -6.45 3.94
CA PHE A 301 -13.75 -5.11 3.56
C PHE A 301 -13.64 -4.28 4.84
N PHE A 302 -12.41 -4.07 5.32
CA PHE A 302 -12.15 -3.33 6.57
C PHE A 302 -12.07 -1.82 6.31
N GLY A 303 -13.14 -1.29 5.72
CA GLY A 303 -13.18 0.06 5.18
C GLY A 303 -14.59 0.52 4.81
N ALA A 304 -14.66 1.69 4.19
CA ALA A 304 -15.89 2.21 3.56
C ALA A 304 -15.57 2.68 2.15
N ASN A 305 -16.61 2.93 1.34
CA ASN A 305 -16.46 3.35 -0.05
C ASN A 305 -15.65 2.35 -0.90
N ALA A 306 -15.65 1.07 -0.52
CA ALA A 306 -14.96 0.03 -1.27
C ALA A 306 -15.69 -0.27 -2.58
N VAL A 307 -14.94 -0.58 -3.63
CA VAL A 307 -15.51 -1.01 -4.93
C VAL A 307 -16.48 0.02 -5.54
N TYR A 308 -16.20 1.31 -5.36
CA TYR A 308 -17.12 2.38 -5.76
C TYR A 308 -16.89 2.83 -7.22
N TRP A 309 -15.63 3.02 -7.61
CA TRP A 309 -15.29 3.44 -8.98
C TRP A 309 -14.80 2.28 -9.81
N GLN A 310 -15.40 2.12 -10.99
CA GLN A 310 -14.85 1.27 -12.02
C GLN A 310 -13.60 1.92 -12.65
N VAL A 311 -12.55 1.12 -12.82
CA VAL A 311 -11.34 1.48 -13.57
C VAL A 311 -11.03 0.47 -14.68
N ARG A 312 -10.15 0.88 -15.60
CA ARG A 312 -9.52 -0.01 -16.59
C ARG A 312 -8.02 0.18 -16.56
N TYR A 313 -7.29 -0.83 -17.02
CA TYR A 313 -5.84 -0.76 -17.15
C TYR A 313 -5.41 -0.67 -18.61
N GLU A 314 -4.34 0.08 -18.83
CA GLU A 314 -3.62 0.16 -20.10
C GLU A 314 -2.12 -0.08 -19.86
N SER A 315 -1.39 -0.42 -20.92
CA SER A 315 0.07 -0.47 -20.88
C SER A 315 0.68 0.93 -20.77
N SER A 316 1.87 1.03 -20.17
CA SER A 316 2.68 2.25 -20.26
C SER A 316 3.13 2.50 -21.69
N ALA A 317 3.68 3.69 -21.95
CA ALA A 317 4.27 4.02 -23.25
C ALA A 317 5.40 3.06 -23.66
N GLY A 318 6.09 2.46 -22.68
CA GLY A 318 7.11 1.43 -22.91
C GLY A 318 6.57 0.00 -23.11
N GLY A 319 5.25 -0.19 -23.09
CA GLY A 319 4.59 -1.48 -23.33
C GLY A 319 4.39 -2.35 -22.09
N ALA A 320 4.83 -1.92 -20.90
CA ALA A 320 4.59 -2.66 -19.67
C ALA A 320 3.09 -2.63 -19.33
N THR A 321 2.48 -3.81 -19.16
CA THR A 321 1.04 -3.96 -18.92
C THR A 321 0.62 -3.42 -17.55
N ASN A 322 -0.62 -2.96 -17.44
CA ASN A 322 -1.25 -2.53 -16.18
C ASN A 322 -0.51 -1.41 -15.44
N ARG A 323 0.14 -0.52 -16.20
CA ARG A 323 0.90 0.61 -15.66
C ARG A 323 0.13 1.92 -15.72
N VAL A 324 -0.96 1.98 -16.48
CA VAL A 324 -1.85 3.15 -16.55
C VAL A 324 -3.25 2.74 -16.09
N MET A 325 -3.78 3.46 -15.10
CA MET A 325 -5.15 3.30 -14.63
C MET A 325 -6.03 4.41 -15.21
N VAL A 326 -7.16 4.00 -15.81
CA VAL A 326 -8.10 4.87 -16.53
C VAL A 326 -9.41 4.96 -15.75
N CYS A 327 -9.88 6.18 -15.51
CA CYS A 327 -11.17 6.44 -14.88
C CYS A 327 -11.71 7.83 -15.28
N TYR A 328 -12.75 7.85 -16.10
CA TYR A 328 -13.37 9.09 -16.57
C TYR A 328 -14.29 9.73 -15.53
N LYS A 329 -14.77 8.98 -14.53
CA LYS A 329 -15.76 9.41 -13.52
C LYS A 329 -17.06 10.01 -14.08
N SER A 330 -17.33 9.78 -15.37
CA SER A 330 -18.58 10.12 -16.03
C SER A 330 -18.69 9.32 -17.32
N GLY A 331 -19.82 8.63 -17.50
CA GLY A 331 -20.10 7.87 -18.72
C GLY A 331 -20.28 8.76 -19.96
N SER A 332 -20.54 10.06 -19.81
CA SER A 332 -20.73 10.96 -20.96
C SER A 332 -19.45 11.29 -21.72
N ILE A 333 -18.29 11.06 -21.10
CA ILE A 333 -16.95 11.31 -21.68
C ILE A 333 -16.10 10.04 -21.70
N ASP A 334 -16.60 8.93 -21.14
CA ASP A 334 -15.94 7.64 -21.22
C ASP A 334 -16.08 7.12 -22.66
N PRO A 335 -14.98 6.78 -23.36
CA PRO A 335 -15.05 6.30 -24.75
C PRO A 335 -15.61 4.87 -24.89
N VAL A 336 -16.00 4.22 -23.79
CA VAL A 336 -16.54 2.86 -23.73
C VAL A 336 -17.96 2.88 -23.19
#